data_AF-Q2BWL4-F1
#
_entry.id   AF-Q2BWL4-F1
#
_cell.length_a   1.000
_cell.length_b   1.000
_cell.length_c   1.000
_cell.angle_alpha   90.00
_cell.angle_beta   90.00
_cell.angle_gamma   90.00
#
_symmetry.space_group_name_H-M   'P 1'
#
loop_
_entity.id
_entity.type
_entity.pdbx_description
1 polymer ?
#
loop_
_entity_poly.entity_id
_entity_poly.type
_entity_poly.pdbx_seq_one_letter_code
_entity_poly.pdbx_strand_id
1 'polypeptide(L)'
;MNKYDFFSTSLTLLFCQVCLAESSWHESKNTPSNIQDEMVRAQFTIAIDKTPSAPSSGSYGMLKDGLFTHPKQAPSSHSSHPFKGQLDYWDQKSYSKNIKVEAYYPIQVEPFHTWQNIIDFDGRRYLYQYVRRDLKIFDITEPKEVKLLLTKGHTWGPEGAGSEVDPFPEGDMMGAASVAWSEKRQAYIMVQAYEVRRFGLLDNKYSQPDKVNAIRNSLHLKGFKVYEMKGPLPKDWQLIAERTTDVEHPDAPIGKQQGSGVRDIPAYYGDGTMYVAAAPDRRHALTEYPNDLYSAGYQAWDMSDPANPILLDTLSVDGQIVGNLQHEKTYINNPRSGNRTSWMGARMPLFLAKKDSQIGYAAMGGLGFYVVDISDPKHMKIVSHLDFPPSVARTEGDFIDVSQVDEHGLFIIVAIH
;
A
#
# COMPACT_ATOMS: atom_id res chain seq x y z
N MET A 1 -26.73 7.90 36.83
CA MET A 1 -27.02 8.71 38.03
C MET A 1 -25.69 9.22 38.57
N ASN A 2 -25.50 10.54 38.56
CA ASN A 2 -24.65 11.38 39.43
C ASN A 2 -23.18 10.98 39.65
N LYS A 3 -22.18 11.85 39.50
CA LYS A 3 -22.11 13.31 39.80
C LYS A 3 -20.80 13.83 39.22
N TYR A 4 -20.79 14.98 38.54
CA TYR A 4 -19.76 16.02 38.69
C TYR A 4 -20.34 17.38 38.24
N ASP A 5 -20.42 18.26 39.23
CA ASP A 5 -20.79 19.68 39.29
C ASP A 5 -19.64 20.25 40.14
N PHE A 6 -18.98 21.40 39.96
CA PHE A 6 -19.23 22.70 39.34
C PHE A 6 -17.83 23.33 39.16
N PHE A 7 -17.61 24.20 38.18
CA PHE A 7 -17.01 25.52 38.43
C PHE A 7 -17.31 26.46 37.26
N SER A 8 -18.16 27.43 37.57
CA SER A 8 -18.49 28.59 36.75
C SER A 8 -17.35 29.61 36.86
N THR A 9 -16.86 30.09 35.72
CA THR A 9 -16.28 31.43 35.60
C THR A 9 -16.74 32.05 34.30
N SER A 10 -17.47 33.15 34.46
CA SER A 10 -17.93 34.04 33.40
C SER A 10 -16.75 34.52 32.56
N LEU A 11 -16.84 34.36 31.24
CA LEU A 11 -15.98 35.07 30.30
C LEU A 11 -16.81 35.58 29.13
N THR A 12 -17.08 36.88 29.18
CA THR A 12 -17.26 37.85 28.10
C THR A 12 -17.51 37.28 26.70
N LEU A 13 -18.78 37.31 26.25
CA LEU A 13 -19.15 37.13 24.85
C LEU A 13 -18.66 38.34 24.03
N LEU A 14 -17.45 38.21 23.49
CA LEU A 14 -16.98 39.04 22.39
C LEU A 14 -17.60 38.50 21.11
N PHE A 15 -18.35 39.34 20.40
CA PHE A 15 -18.83 39.09 19.05
C PHE A 15 -17.65 38.68 18.14
N CYS A 16 -17.48 37.38 17.89
CA CYS A 16 -16.70 36.92 16.76
C CYS A 16 -17.64 36.81 15.56
N GLN A 17 -17.42 37.71 14.62
CA GLN A 17 -17.93 37.62 13.26
C GLN A 17 -17.71 36.19 12.75
N VAL A 18 -18.75 35.62 12.16
CA VAL A 18 -18.67 34.42 11.32
C VAL A 18 -17.68 34.74 10.21
N CYS A 19 -16.41 34.39 10.42
CA CYS A 19 -15.44 34.31 9.35
C CYS A 19 -15.94 33.22 8.42
N LEU A 20 -16.32 33.63 7.22
CA LEU A 20 -16.53 32.74 6.09
C LEU A 20 -15.34 31.78 6.06
N ALA A 21 -15.62 30.49 6.21
CA ALA A 21 -14.59 29.45 6.17
C ALA A 21 -13.83 29.57 4.85
N GLU A 22 -12.60 30.09 4.92
CA GLU A 22 -11.64 29.98 3.85
C GLU A 22 -11.45 28.50 3.53
N SER A 23 -11.36 28.19 2.24
CA SER A 23 -11.32 26.81 1.76
C SER A 23 -10.17 26.02 2.40
N SER A 24 -10.48 24.85 3.00
CA SER A 24 -9.51 23.95 3.64
C SER A 24 -8.51 23.29 2.70
N TRP A 25 -8.40 23.75 1.45
CA TRP A 25 -7.44 23.30 0.45
C TRP A 25 -6.08 24.03 0.55
N HIS A 26 -5.71 24.42 1.77
CA HIS A 26 -4.53 25.25 2.01
C HIS A 26 -3.27 24.39 2.24
N GLU A 27 -2.92 23.59 1.24
CA GLU A 27 -1.54 23.14 1.07
C GLU A 27 -1.30 22.76 -0.40
N SER A 28 -0.40 23.50 -1.08
CA SER A 28 0.50 23.03 -2.16
C SER A 28 0.90 24.12 -3.19
N LYS A 29 0.22 25.27 -3.29
CA LYS A 29 0.62 26.28 -4.30
C LYS A 29 1.81 27.17 -3.91
N ASN A 30 2.15 27.29 -2.61
CA ASN A 30 3.09 28.32 -2.14
C ASN A 30 4.38 27.81 -1.45
N THR A 31 4.60 26.50 -1.32
CA THR A 31 5.90 26.00 -0.86
C THR A 31 6.83 25.91 -2.08
N PRO A 32 7.94 26.66 -2.12
CA PRO A 32 8.89 26.57 -3.22
C PRO A 32 9.38 25.13 -3.39
N SER A 33 9.48 24.66 -4.63
CA SER A 33 10.08 23.36 -4.91
C SER A 33 11.55 23.37 -4.48
N ASN A 34 11.97 22.36 -3.72
CA ASN A 34 13.35 22.13 -3.30
C ASN A 34 13.73 20.69 -3.64
N ILE A 35 13.95 20.44 -4.94
CA ILE A 35 14.18 19.10 -5.46
C ILE A 35 15.70 18.84 -5.54
N GLN A 36 16.19 17.90 -4.71
CA GLN A 36 17.60 17.50 -4.70
C GLN A 36 17.83 16.11 -5.33
N ASP A 37 16.86 15.20 -5.23
CA ASP A 37 16.96 13.87 -5.84
C ASP A 37 16.96 13.97 -7.36
N GLU A 38 17.95 13.35 -8.00
CA GLU A 38 18.17 13.42 -9.44
C GLU A 38 16.98 12.88 -10.24
N MET A 39 16.37 11.79 -9.77
CA MET A 39 15.27 11.12 -10.48
C MET A 39 13.97 11.90 -10.32
N VAL A 40 13.70 12.43 -9.12
CA VAL A 40 12.55 13.33 -8.89
C VAL A 40 12.71 14.60 -9.74
N ARG A 41 13.91 15.17 -9.83
CA ARG A 41 14.17 16.36 -10.66
C ARG A 41 13.94 16.06 -12.13
N ALA A 42 14.47 14.94 -12.63
CA ALA A 42 14.27 14.54 -14.03
C ALA A 42 12.78 14.38 -14.35
N GLN A 43 12.03 13.59 -13.55
CA GLN A 43 10.59 13.42 -13.71
C GLN A 43 9.84 14.77 -13.68
N PHE A 44 10.17 15.64 -12.71
CA PHE A 44 9.54 16.96 -12.57
C PHE A 44 9.76 17.86 -13.80
N THR A 45 10.93 17.78 -14.44
CA THR A 45 11.26 18.64 -15.59
C THR A 45 10.67 18.18 -16.92
N ILE A 46 10.25 16.92 -17.02
CA ILE A 46 9.80 16.32 -18.29
C ILE A 46 8.33 16.67 -18.61
N ALA A 47 7.50 16.90 -17.58
CA ALA A 47 6.08 17.17 -17.74
C ALA A 47 5.71 18.63 -17.45
N ILE A 48 4.75 19.17 -18.20
CA ILE A 48 4.12 20.46 -17.90
C ILE A 48 3.32 20.32 -16.61
N ASP A 49 3.39 21.31 -15.72
CA ASP A 49 2.58 21.33 -14.50
C ASP A 49 1.08 21.40 -14.84
N LYS A 50 0.35 20.34 -14.49
CA LYS A 50 -1.10 20.20 -14.62
C LYS A 50 -1.74 19.95 -13.25
N THR A 51 -1.09 20.38 -12.17
CA THR A 51 -1.62 20.21 -10.81
C THR A 51 -3.03 20.81 -10.73
N PRO A 52 -4.07 20.03 -10.40
CA PRO A 52 -5.44 20.52 -10.36
C PRO A 52 -5.59 21.58 -9.27
N SER A 53 -6.42 22.58 -9.55
CA SER A 53 -6.78 23.56 -8.53
C SER A 53 -7.80 22.96 -7.55
N ALA A 54 -7.82 23.50 -6.33
CA ALA A 54 -8.82 23.18 -5.34
C ALA A 54 -10.25 23.35 -5.91
N PRO A 55 -11.16 22.38 -5.70
CA PRO A 55 -12.58 22.55 -6.00
C PRO A 55 -13.15 23.79 -5.29
N SER A 56 -13.99 24.55 -6.00
CA SER A 56 -14.69 25.67 -5.37
C SER A 56 -15.69 25.17 -4.32
N SER A 57 -15.86 25.92 -3.24
CA SER A 57 -16.88 25.60 -2.23
C SER A 57 -18.26 25.44 -2.88
N GLY A 58 -19.00 24.39 -2.50
CA GLY A 58 -20.31 24.06 -3.06
C GLY A 58 -20.31 23.40 -4.44
N SER A 59 -19.15 23.17 -5.07
CA SER A 59 -19.06 22.39 -6.33
C SER A 59 -19.12 20.87 -6.13
N TYR A 60 -19.00 20.42 -4.87
CA TYR A 60 -19.08 19.04 -4.44
C TYR A 60 -19.87 18.96 -3.13
N GLY A 61 -20.42 17.79 -2.80
CA GLY A 61 -21.19 17.57 -1.57
C GLY A 61 -22.53 16.89 -1.80
N MET A 62 -23.32 16.78 -0.73
CA MET A 62 -24.64 16.14 -0.75
C MET A 62 -25.70 17.06 -1.34
N LEU A 63 -26.46 16.54 -2.29
CA LEU A 63 -27.65 17.14 -2.85
C LEU A 63 -28.86 16.87 -1.95
N LYS A 64 -29.95 17.60 -2.18
CA LYS A 64 -31.18 17.51 -1.37
C LYS A 64 -31.88 16.16 -1.45
N ASP A 65 -31.68 15.43 -2.54
CA ASP A 65 -32.23 14.10 -2.80
C ASP A 65 -31.36 12.96 -2.23
N GLY A 66 -30.23 13.30 -1.59
CA GLY A 66 -29.30 12.33 -1.02
C GLY A 66 -28.19 11.86 -1.98
N LEU A 67 -28.13 12.37 -3.22
CA LEU A 67 -27.02 12.08 -4.12
C LEU A 67 -25.76 12.87 -3.73
N PHE A 68 -24.58 12.27 -3.86
CA PHE A 68 -23.31 12.97 -3.66
C PHE A 68 -22.73 13.41 -5.01
N THR A 69 -22.37 14.69 -5.12
CA THR A 69 -21.62 15.22 -6.26
C THR A 69 -20.13 15.22 -5.94
N HIS A 70 -19.36 14.39 -6.66
CA HIS A 70 -17.90 14.35 -6.55
C HIS A 70 -17.25 15.55 -7.25
N PRO A 71 -16.11 16.07 -6.73
CA PRO A 71 -15.32 17.04 -7.48
C PRO A 71 -14.80 16.39 -8.77
N LYS A 72 -14.72 17.16 -9.88
CA LYS A 72 -14.19 16.62 -11.15
C LYS A 72 -12.68 16.35 -11.10
N GLN A 73 -11.94 17.17 -10.36
CA GLN A 73 -10.50 17.05 -10.10
C GLN A 73 -10.23 17.75 -8.76
N ALA A 74 -9.21 17.31 -8.04
CA ALA A 74 -8.75 17.94 -6.82
C ALA A 74 -7.25 17.72 -6.63
N PRO A 75 -6.52 18.63 -5.97
CA PRO A 75 -5.13 18.38 -5.59
C PRO A 75 -5.05 17.23 -4.58
N SER A 76 -3.89 16.60 -4.49
CA SER A 76 -3.64 15.59 -3.46
C SER A 76 -3.74 16.23 -2.08
N SER A 77 -4.44 15.57 -1.15
CA SER A 77 -4.61 16.05 0.22
C SER A 77 -4.68 14.86 1.19
N HIS A 78 -4.10 15.05 2.37
CA HIS A 78 -4.24 14.16 3.53
C HIS A 78 -5.16 14.76 4.61
N SER A 79 -5.79 15.91 4.33
CA SER A 79 -6.67 16.61 5.25
C SER A 79 -8.15 16.30 4.98
N SER A 80 -8.98 16.44 6.00
CA SER A 80 -10.43 16.34 5.87
C SER A 80 -11.01 17.56 5.13
N HIS A 81 -11.88 17.31 4.15
CA HIS A 81 -12.61 18.36 3.42
C HIS A 81 -14.12 18.23 3.63
N PRO A 82 -14.65 18.70 4.78
CA PRO A 82 -16.06 18.57 5.08
C PRO A 82 -16.93 19.30 4.07
N PHE A 83 -18.14 18.78 3.84
CA PHE A 83 -19.12 19.37 2.92
C PHE A 83 -20.49 19.50 3.59
N LYS A 84 -21.32 20.40 3.05
CA LYS A 84 -22.68 20.62 3.56
C LYS A 84 -23.50 19.33 3.41
N GLY A 85 -24.15 18.92 4.51
CA GLY A 85 -24.96 17.70 4.55
C GLY A 85 -24.18 16.44 4.99
N GLN A 86 -22.87 16.54 5.24
CA GLN A 86 -22.14 15.50 5.94
C GLN A 86 -22.64 15.37 7.38
N LEU A 87 -22.76 14.14 7.88
CA LEU A 87 -23.02 13.89 9.29
C LEU A 87 -21.82 14.34 10.13
N ASP A 88 -22.09 15.03 11.23
CA ASP A 88 -21.11 15.42 12.25
C ASP A 88 -20.85 14.31 13.28
N TYR A 89 -21.47 13.13 13.08
CA TYR A 89 -21.29 11.93 13.89
C TYR A 89 -21.19 10.67 13.02
N TRP A 90 -20.67 9.59 13.61
CA TRP A 90 -20.70 8.26 13.02
C TRP A 90 -22.04 7.59 13.27
N ASP A 91 -22.82 7.31 12.22
CA ASP A 91 -24.14 6.68 12.36
C ASP A 91 -24.05 5.17 12.64
N GLN A 92 -23.80 4.84 13.91
CA GLN A 92 -23.71 3.46 14.38
C GLN A 92 -24.98 2.65 14.10
N LYS A 93 -26.17 3.30 14.05
CA LYS A 93 -27.43 2.58 13.82
C LYS A 93 -27.51 2.01 12.42
N SER A 94 -27.04 2.76 11.41
CA SER A 94 -26.96 2.27 10.04
C SER A 94 -25.90 1.17 9.91
N TYR A 95 -24.72 1.34 10.54
CA TYR A 95 -23.66 0.32 10.51
C TYR A 95 -24.06 -0.99 11.19
N SER A 96 -24.84 -0.95 12.28
CA SER A 96 -25.27 -2.15 13.00
C SER A 96 -26.63 -2.69 12.54
N LYS A 97 -27.24 -2.13 11.49
CA LYS A 97 -28.57 -2.54 11.04
C LYS A 97 -28.52 -3.98 10.53
N ASN A 98 -29.38 -4.84 11.09
CA ASN A 98 -29.42 -6.27 10.79
C ASN A 98 -28.12 -7.03 11.12
N ILE A 99 -27.26 -6.48 11.96
CA ILE A 99 -26.06 -7.17 12.46
C ILE A 99 -26.33 -7.64 13.90
N LYS A 100 -26.06 -8.91 14.16
CA LYS A 100 -25.94 -9.46 15.52
C LYS A 100 -24.47 -9.60 15.87
N VAL A 101 -24.02 -8.89 16.89
CA VAL A 101 -22.66 -9.03 17.41
C VAL A 101 -22.59 -10.32 18.24
N GLU A 102 -21.83 -11.29 17.76
CA GLU A 102 -21.64 -12.58 18.44
C GLU A 102 -20.51 -12.52 19.49
N ALA A 103 -19.48 -11.69 19.25
CA ALA A 103 -18.38 -11.41 20.17
C ALA A 103 -17.67 -10.09 19.77
N TYR A 104 -17.00 -9.43 20.71
CA TYR A 104 -16.21 -8.21 20.46
C TYR A 104 -14.94 -8.24 21.32
N TYR A 105 -13.78 -8.10 20.66
CA TYR A 105 -12.47 -8.09 21.31
C TYR A 105 -11.78 -6.76 20.99
N PRO A 106 -11.70 -5.81 21.93
CA PRO A 106 -11.11 -4.49 21.70
C PRO A 106 -9.58 -4.52 21.72
N ILE A 107 -8.96 -5.43 20.96
CA ILE A 107 -7.51 -5.61 20.88
C ILE A 107 -7.04 -5.08 19.54
N GLN A 108 -6.39 -3.93 19.54
CA GLN A 108 -5.95 -3.25 18.31
C GLN A 108 -4.45 -3.39 18.09
N VAL A 109 -4.05 -3.73 16.86
CA VAL A 109 -2.66 -3.66 16.41
C VAL A 109 -2.28 -2.23 16.10
N GLU A 110 -3.05 -1.56 15.24
CA GLU A 110 -3.09 -0.11 15.08
C GLU A 110 -4.49 0.28 14.51
N PRO A 111 -4.95 1.53 14.67
CA PRO A 111 -6.29 1.94 14.22
C PRO A 111 -6.35 2.33 12.74
N PHE A 112 -5.23 2.30 12.02
CA PHE A 112 -5.12 2.79 10.64
C PHE A 112 -5.07 1.65 9.64
N HIS A 113 -3.92 0.98 9.50
CA HIS A 113 -3.67 -0.02 8.46
C HIS A 113 -3.12 -1.30 9.08
N THR A 114 -3.67 -2.47 8.78
CA THR A 114 -3.06 -3.73 9.25
C THR A 114 -3.11 -4.78 8.16
N TRP A 115 -2.12 -5.65 8.19
CA TRP A 115 -2.12 -6.89 7.43
C TRP A 115 -2.62 -8.03 8.30
N GLN A 116 -3.23 -9.02 7.65
CA GLN A 116 -3.81 -10.18 8.32
C GLN A 116 -3.45 -11.45 7.57
N ASN A 117 -3.10 -12.50 8.31
CA ASN A 117 -2.99 -13.87 7.81
C ASN A 117 -3.74 -14.81 8.74
N ILE A 118 -4.39 -15.83 8.20
CA ILE A 118 -5.02 -16.91 8.98
C ILE A 118 -4.40 -18.23 8.56
N ILE A 119 -3.82 -18.95 9.51
CA ILE A 119 -3.10 -20.22 9.24
C ILE A 119 -3.51 -21.27 10.27
N ASP A 120 -3.68 -22.50 9.80
CA ASP A 120 -4.03 -23.64 10.63
C ASP A 120 -2.77 -24.46 10.97
N PHE A 121 -2.49 -24.66 12.25
CA PHE A 121 -1.43 -25.55 12.76
C PHE A 121 -2.05 -26.57 13.73
N ASP A 122 -1.78 -27.86 13.51
CA ASP A 122 -2.17 -28.95 14.41
C ASP A 122 -3.66 -28.91 14.85
N GLY A 123 -4.56 -28.62 13.91
CA GLY A 123 -6.00 -28.55 14.15
C GLY A 123 -6.48 -27.27 14.87
N ARG A 124 -5.61 -26.28 15.04
CA ARG A 124 -5.92 -24.97 15.62
C ARG A 124 -5.73 -23.86 14.59
N ARG A 125 -6.53 -22.81 14.68
CA ARG A 125 -6.52 -21.68 13.75
C ARG A 125 -5.94 -20.43 14.40
N TYR A 126 -4.98 -19.81 13.72
CA TYR A 126 -4.26 -18.65 14.21
C TYR A 126 -4.45 -17.45 13.30
N LEU A 127 -4.79 -16.29 13.86
CA LEU A 127 -4.79 -15.01 13.18
C LEU A 127 -3.53 -14.24 13.54
N TYR A 128 -2.76 -13.87 12.52
CA TYR A 128 -1.66 -12.91 12.61
C TYR A 128 -2.22 -11.58 12.17
N GLN A 129 -2.22 -10.58 13.05
CA GLN A 129 -2.51 -9.20 12.67
C GLN A 129 -1.27 -8.37 12.95
N TYR A 130 -0.80 -7.62 11.95
CA TYR A 130 0.50 -6.97 12.06
C TYR A 130 0.65 -5.79 11.11
N VAL A 131 1.59 -4.92 11.45
CA VAL A 131 2.09 -3.85 10.60
C VAL A 131 3.41 -3.36 11.20
N ARG A 132 4.49 -3.49 10.43
CA ARG A 132 5.81 -3.00 10.81
C ARG A 132 6.23 -3.50 12.20
N ARG A 133 6.28 -2.63 13.21
CA ARG A 133 6.76 -2.97 14.55
C ARG A 133 5.69 -3.57 15.45
N ASP A 134 4.43 -3.62 15.00
CA ASP A 134 3.31 -4.14 15.78
C ASP A 134 2.85 -5.49 15.20
N LEU A 135 2.85 -6.54 16.02
CA LEU A 135 2.36 -7.88 15.70
C LEU A 135 1.54 -8.42 16.87
N LYS A 136 0.36 -8.95 16.56
CA LYS A 136 -0.45 -9.74 17.48
C LYS A 136 -0.80 -11.06 16.84
N ILE A 137 -0.67 -12.14 17.63
CA ILE A 137 -1.03 -13.49 17.22
C ILE A 137 -2.16 -13.96 18.12
N PHE A 138 -3.26 -14.34 17.50
CA PHE A 138 -4.45 -14.81 18.18
C PHE A 138 -4.71 -16.26 17.85
N ASP A 139 -5.15 -17.03 18.83
CA ASP A 139 -5.89 -18.25 18.59
C ASP A 139 -7.35 -17.90 18.36
N ILE A 140 -7.85 -18.24 17.18
CA ILE A 140 -9.24 -18.02 16.76
C ILE A 140 -9.94 -19.34 16.41
N THR A 141 -9.43 -20.47 16.93
CA THR A 141 -10.04 -21.80 16.73
C THR A 141 -11.52 -21.79 17.15
N GLU A 142 -11.81 -21.14 18.28
CA GLU A 142 -13.15 -20.84 18.74
C GLU A 142 -13.40 -19.33 18.65
N PRO A 143 -14.07 -18.81 17.60
CA PRO A 143 -14.20 -17.37 17.36
C PRO A 143 -14.94 -16.60 18.47
N LYS A 144 -15.67 -17.29 19.36
CA LYS A 144 -16.33 -16.72 20.55
C LYS A 144 -15.45 -16.72 21.80
N GLU A 145 -14.28 -17.33 21.74
CA GLU A 145 -13.32 -17.46 22.84
C GLU A 145 -11.89 -17.17 22.35
N VAL A 146 -11.72 -16.04 21.64
CA VAL A 146 -10.41 -15.63 21.09
C VAL A 146 -9.37 -15.44 22.19
N LYS A 147 -8.17 -15.98 21.97
CA LYS A 147 -7.03 -15.85 22.90
C LYS A 147 -5.89 -15.12 22.23
N LEU A 148 -5.45 -14.00 22.80
CA LEU A 148 -4.21 -13.34 22.40
C LEU A 148 -3.03 -14.15 22.94
N LEU A 149 -2.20 -14.69 22.04
CA LEU A 149 -1.05 -15.53 22.39
C LEU A 149 0.27 -14.76 22.41
N LEU A 150 0.39 -13.71 21.59
CA LEU A 150 1.59 -12.90 21.49
C LEU A 150 1.23 -11.44 21.23
N THR A 151 1.94 -10.54 21.91
CA THR A 151 2.07 -9.13 21.53
C THR A 151 3.54 -8.82 21.31
N LYS A 152 3.84 -8.27 20.14
CA LYS A 152 5.11 -7.64 19.80
C LYS A 152 4.81 -6.20 19.37
N GLY A 153 5.51 -5.22 19.93
CA GLY A 153 5.24 -3.80 19.67
C GLY A 153 4.15 -3.20 20.57
N HIS A 154 3.47 -2.18 20.09
CA HIS A 154 2.57 -1.33 20.86
C HIS A 154 1.20 -1.98 21.08
N THR A 155 0.52 -1.53 22.13
CA THR A 155 -0.93 -1.69 22.27
C THR A 155 -1.58 -0.34 22.06
N TRP A 156 -2.44 -0.23 21.05
CA TRP A 156 -3.09 1.02 20.69
C TRP A 156 -4.41 1.18 21.43
N GLY A 157 -4.66 2.40 21.88
CA GLY A 157 -5.92 2.83 22.47
C GLY A 157 -6.32 4.23 21.99
N PRO A 158 -7.37 4.82 22.59
CA PRO A 158 -7.85 6.15 22.21
C PRO A 158 -6.80 7.26 22.30
N GLU A 159 -5.84 7.12 23.22
CA GLU A 159 -4.74 8.07 23.44
C GLU A 159 -3.53 7.83 22.52
N GLY A 160 -3.63 6.87 21.59
CA GLY A 160 -2.55 6.47 20.68
C GLY A 160 -1.81 5.21 21.11
N ALA A 161 -0.57 5.08 20.64
CA ALA A 161 0.29 3.92 20.90
C ALA A 161 0.83 3.96 22.34
N GLY A 162 0.54 2.94 23.15
CA GLY A 162 1.22 2.70 24.43
C GLY A 162 2.60 2.07 24.23
N SER A 163 3.42 1.95 25.29
CA SER A 163 4.80 1.42 25.19
C SER A 163 4.91 0.07 24.46
N GLU A 164 6.01 -0.12 23.72
CA GLU A 164 6.31 -1.40 23.06
C GLU A 164 6.49 -2.54 24.09
N VAL A 165 5.90 -3.69 23.80
CA VAL A 165 6.06 -4.97 24.51
C VAL A 165 6.84 -5.91 23.60
N ASP A 166 7.88 -6.56 24.12
CA ASP A 166 8.77 -7.44 23.35
C ASP A 166 9.17 -6.81 22.00
N PRO A 167 9.86 -5.67 21.95
CA PRO A 167 10.07 -4.93 20.70
C PRO A 167 10.81 -5.77 19.65
N PHE A 168 10.57 -5.48 18.36
CA PHE A 168 11.48 -5.96 17.31
C PHE A 168 12.86 -5.35 17.50
N PRO A 169 13.95 -6.07 17.12
CA PRO A 169 15.28 -5.48 17.05
C PRO A 169 15.27 -4.16 16.28
N GLU A 170 16.24 -3.29 16.59
CA GLU A 170 16.41 -2.04 15.86
C GLU A 170 16.62 -2.32 14.36
N GLY A 171 15.92 -1.56 13.51
CA GLY A 171 15.96 -1.75 12.05
C GLY A 171 15.15 -2.93 11.51
N ASP A 172 14.57 -3.78 12.37
CA ASP A 172 13.72 -4.89 11.95
C ASP A 172 12.24 -4.61 12.18
N MET A 173 11.42 -5.32 11.42
CA MET A 173 9.96 -5.20 11.44
C MET A 173 9.31 -6.40 10.75
N MET A 174 7.99 -6.54 10.91
CA MET A 174 7.18 -7.46 10.13
C MET A 174 6.70 -6.78 8.84
N GLY A 175 7.12 -7.35 7.72
CA GLY A 175 6.67 -6.98 6.39
C GLY A 175 5.27 -7.53 6.09
N ALA A 176 4.57 -6.95 5.11
CA ALA A 176 3.36 -7.56 4.54
C ALA A 176 3.69 -8.99 4.08
N ALA A 177 2.84 -9.97 4.36
CA ALA A 177 3.26 -11.36 4.18
C ALA A 177 2.22 -12.23 3.48
N SER A 178 2.72 -13.13 2.64
CA SER A 178 1.98 -14.31 2.17
C SER A 178 2.49 -15.54 2.88
N VAL A 179 1.57 -16.39 3.33
CA VAL A 179 1.89 -17.66 3.96
C VAL A 179 1.16 -18.77 3.24
N ALA A 180 1.90 -19.77 2.77
CA ALA A 180 1.34 -20.89 2.03
C ALA A 180 2.07 -22.19 2.36
N TRP A 181 1.36 -23.31 2.29
CA TRP A 181 1.93 -24.65 2.50
C TRP A 181 2.81 -25.04 1.31
N SER A 182 4.05 -25.44 1.58
CA SER A 182 4.95 -26.04 0.60
C SER A 182 4.90 -27.55 0.71
N GLU A 183 4.48 -28.22 -0.36
CA GLU A 183 4.47 -29.68 -0.39
C GLU A 183 5.89 -30.25 -0.38
N LYS A 184 6.84 -29.56 -1.00
CA LYS A 184 8.24 -30.01 -1.04
C LYS A 184 8.91 -29.93 0.32
N ARG A 185 8.59 -28.90 1.11
CA ARG A 185 9.18 -28.66 2.44
C ARG A 185 8.37 -29.29 3.58
N GLN A 186 7.12 -29.68 3.33
CA GLN A 186 6.17 -30.15 4.35
C GLN A 186 6.08 -29.15 5.52
N ALA A 187 5.94 -27.87 5.16
CA ALA A 187 5.87 -26.77 6.11
C ALA A 187 5.16 -25.56 5.47
N TYR A 188 4.63 -24.68 6.32
CA TYR A 188 4.23 -23.36 5.87
C TYR A 188 5.46 -22.51 5.59
N ILE A 189 5.46 -21.85 4.45
CA ILE A 189 6.46 -20.89 4.05
C ILE A 189 5.82 -19.51 4.06
N MET A 190 6.38 -18.62 4.87
CA MET A 190 5.99 -17.21 4.92
C MET A 190 7.01 -16.39 4.13
N VAL A 191 6.53 -15.62 3.16
CA VAL A 191 7.33 -14.61 2.49
C VAL A 191 6.87 -13.24 2.97
N GLN A 192 7.76 -12.52 3.67
CA GLN A 192 7.54 -11.15 4.14
C GLN A 192 8.15 -10.15 3.17
N ALA A 193 7.36 -9.19 2.71
CA ALA A 193 7.72 -8.09 1.86
C ALA A 193 8.13 -6.85 2.63
N TYR A 194 9.24 -6.25 2.22
CA TYR A 194 9.80 -5.04 2.79
C TYR A 194 9.97 -3.99 1.69
N GLU A 195 9.13 -2.96 1.72
CA GLU A 195 9.23 -1.80 0.83
C GLU A 195 9.79 -0.57 1.55
N VAL A 196 10.16 0.42 0.76
CA VAL A 196 10.40 1.78 1.25
C VAL A 196 9.15 2.38 1.91
N ARG A 197 9.34 3.26 2.90
CA ARG A 197 8.24 3.91 3.61
C ARG A 197 7.59 5.00 2.75
N ARG A 198 6.37 4.76 2.27
CA ARG A 198 5.52 5.76 1.58
C ARG A 198 4.73 6.63 2.56
N PHE A 199 3.97 5.98 3.45
CA PHE A 199 3.05 6.67 4.37
C PHE A 199 3.70 7.13 5.68
N GLY A 200 3.28 8.31 6.14
CA GLY A 200 3.67 8.90 7.41
C GLY A 200 5.13 9.35 7.49
N LEU A 201 5.81 9.49 6.35
CA LEU A 201 7.16 10.05 6.27
C LEU A 201 7.21 11.18 5.25
N LEU A 202 6.80 10.90 4.01
CA LEU A 202 6.83 11.85 2.90
C LEU A 202 5.40 12.34 2.60
N ASP A 203 5.25 13.66 2.47
CA ASP A 203 3.99 14.30 2.06
C ASP A 203 4.11 14.80 0.62
N ASN A 204 5.26 15.38 0.28
CA ASN A 204 5.53 15.94 -1.05
C ASN A 204 7.02 15.85 -1.41
N LYS A 205 7.36 14.96 -2.36
CA LYS A 205 8.71 14.77 -2.90
C LYS A 205 9.33 16.01 -3.54
N TYR A 206 8.51 16.98 -3.94
CA TYR A 206 8.98 18.18 -4.61
C TYR A 206 9.48 19.27 -3.65
N SER A 207 9.20 19.16 -2.35
CA SER A 207 9.57 20.15 -1.33
C SER A 207 10.30 19.57 -0.11
N GLN A 208 10.39 18.24 0.01
CA GLN A 208 10.92 17.57 1.19
C GLN A 208 12.15 16.69 0.86
N PRO A 209 13.30 17.27 0.42
CA PRO A 209 14.45 16.49 -0.05
C PRO A 209 15.06 15.59 1.03
N ASP A 210 15.07 16.00 2.30
CA ASP A 210 15.59 15.17 3.40
C ASP A 210 14.77 13.90 3.59
N LYS A 211 13.43 13.99 3.45
CA LYS A 211 12.51 12.84 3.52
C LYS A 211 12.69 11.93 2.30
N VAL A 212 12.89 12.50 1.10
CA VAL A 212 13.24 11.74 -0.11
C VAL A 212 14.54 10.98 0.10
N ASN A 213 15.58 11.63 0.64
CA ASN A 213 16.86 11.02 0.94
C ASN A 213 16.74 9.87 1.97
N ALA A 214 15.91 10.03 3.00
CA ALA A 214 15.64 8.98 3.98
C ALA A 214 14.95 7.74 3.36
N ILE A 215 14.07 7.93 2.38
CA ILE A 215 13.43 6.83 1.63
C ILE A 215 14.46 6.16 0.69
N ARG A 216 15.30 6.94 0.02
CA ARG A 216 16.39 6.40 -0.83
C ARG A 216 17.41 5.61 -0.03
N ASN A 217 17.71 6.00 1.21
CA ASN A 217 18.71 5.35 2.06
C ASN A 217 18.08 4.64 3.28
N SER A 218 16.89 4.04 3.11
CA SER A 218 16.19 3.37 4.21
C SER A 218 17.08 2.33 4.91
N LEU A 219 17.07 2.35 6.23
CA LEU A 219 17.91 1.51 7.09
C LEU A 219 17.31 0.13 7.37
N HIS A 220 16.48 -0.36 6.46
CA HIS A 220 15.90 -1.70 6.48
C HIS A 220 15.98 -2.31 5.08
N LEU A 221 15.75 -3.63 4.99
CA LEU A 221 15.73 -4.36 3.73
C LEU A 221 14.72 -3.75 2.73
N LYS A 222 15.12 -3.60 1.47
CA LYS A 222 14.23 -3.34 0.34
C LYS A 222 14.15 -4.60 -0.50
N GLY A 223 13.21 -5.47 -0.16
CA GLY A 223 13.05 -6.77 -0.80
C GLY A 223 12.14 -7.69 -0.01
N PHE A 224 12.56 -8.93 0.23
CA PHE A 224 11.77 -9.90 1.00
C PHE A 224 12.63 -10.85 1.84
N LYS A 225 12.02 -11.35 2.92
CA LYS A 225 12.55 -12.44 3.76
C LYS A 225 11.63 -13.65 3.65
N VAL A 226 12.22 -14.84 3.65
CA VAL A 226 11.50 -16.12 3.58
C VAL A 226 11.71 -16.89 4.88
N TYR A 227 10.62 -17.30 5.50
CA TYR A 227 10.61 -18.05 6.74
C TYR A 227 9.95 -19.41 6.54
N GLU A 228 10.58 -20.47 7.02
CA GLU A 228 9.93 -21.76 7.24
C GLU A 228 9.29 -21.76 8.63
N MET A 229 7.99 -21.98 8.70
CA MET A 229 7.23 -21.96 9.95
C MET A 229 6.96 -23.39 10.42
N LYS A 230 7.59 -23.79 11.53
CA LYS A 230 7.33 -25.08 12.20
C LYS A 230 6.29 -24.99 13.30
N GLY A 231 5.76 -23.80 13.55
CA GLY A 231 4.74 -23.54 14.53
C GLY A 231 4.17 -22.12 14.39
N PRO A 232 3.13 -21.80 15.17
CA PRO A 232 2.39 -20.56 15.02
C PRO A 232 3.07 -19.34 15.65
N LEU A 233 4.17 -19.51 16.41
CA LEU A 233 4.81 -18.40 17.11
C LEU A 233 6.19 -18.06 16.51
N PRO A 234 6.67 -16.81 16.60
CA PRO A 234 7.94 -16.39 16.00
C PRO A 234 9.16 -17.20 16.41
N LYS A 235 9.17 -17.75 17.63
CA LYS A 235 10.21 -18.67 18.11
C LYS A 235 10.33 -19.96 17.27
N ASP A 236 9.28 -20.32 16.54
CA ASP A 236 9.17 -21.51 15.70
C ASP A 236 9.34 -21.16 14.20
N TRP A 237 9.71 -19.91 13.89
CA TRP A 237 9.96 -19.45 12.52
C TRP A 237 11.46 -19.39 12.25
N GLN A 238 11.90 -20.08 11.20
CA GLN A 238 13.29 -20.08 10.76
C GLN A 238 13.43 -19.20 9.53
N LEU A 239 14.24 -18.14 9.61
CA LEU A 239 14.66 -17.39 8.43
C LEU A 239 15.53 -18.30 7.55
N ILE A 240 15.10 -18.52 6.30
CA ILE A 240 15.79 -19.40 5.35
C ILE A 240 16.33 -18.67 4.12
N ALA A 241 15.81 -17.48 3.81
CA ALA A 241 16.37 -16.64 2.76
C ALA A 241 16.06 -15.15 2.98
N GLU A 242 16.93 -14.29 2.45
CA GLU A 242 16.74 -12.85 2.33
C GLU A 242 17.21 -12.41 0.94
N ARG A 243 16.41 -11.57 0.26
CA ARG A 243 16.73 -11.03 -1.07
C ARG A 243 16.33 -9.57 -1.16
N THR A 244 17.15 -8.77 -1.81
CA THR A 244 16.75 -7.43 -2.26
C THR A 244 16.08 -7.52 -3.63
N THR A 245 15.23 -6.53 -3.95
CA THR A 245 14.72 -6.35 -5.31
C THR A 245 15.64 -5.49 -6.19
N ASP A 246 16.78 -5.01 -5.66
CA ASP A 246 17.82 -4.33 -6.45
C ASP A 246 18.50 -5.33 -7.39
N VAL A 247 18.12 -5.28 -8.66
CA VAL A 247 18.59 -6.25 -9.66
C VAL A 247 20.02 -5.96 -10.11
N GLU A 248 20.40 -4.68 -10.14
CA GLU A 248 21.73 -4.25 -10.58
C GLU A 248 22.78 -4.42 -9.47
N HIS A 249 22.35 -4.35 -8.21
CA HIS A 249 23.22 -4.48 -7.04
C HIS A 249 22.62 -5.45 -6.01
N PRO A 250 22.51 -6.75 -6.31
CA PRO A 250 21.86 -7.73 -5.43
C PRO A 250 22.58 -7.91 -4.09
N ASP A 251 23.87 -7.58 -4.01
CA ASP A 251 24.68 -7.63 -2.79
C ASP A 251 24.77 -6.28 -2.07
N ALA A 252 24.01 -5.26 -2.51
CA ALA A 252 24.02 -3.96 -1.87
C ALA A 252 23.56 -4.08 -0.40
N PRO A 253 24.34 -3.55 0.57
CA PRO A 253 23.94 -3.58 1.95
C PRO A 253 22.70 -2.70 2.17
N ILE A 254 21.98 -2.98 3.26
CA ILE A 254 20.90 -2.12 3.76
C ILE A 254 21.37 -0.66 3.82
N GLY A 255 20.50 0.27 3.42
CA GLY A 255 20.83 1.69 3.26
C GLY A 255 21.42 2.06 1.89
N LYS A 256 21.88 1.10 1.08
CA LYS A 256 22.44 1.35 -0.26
C LYS A 256 21.65 0.73 -1.42
N GLN A 257 20.67 -0.11 -1.13
CA GLN A 257 19.77 -0.72 -2.12
C GLN A 257 18.98 0.35 -2.87
N GLN A 258 18.97 0.31 -4.20
CA GLN A 258 18.34 1.32 -5.05
C GLN A 258 16.89 0.98 -5.44
N GLY A 259 16.52 -0.30 -5.41
CA GLY A 259 15.15 -0.74 -5.68
C GLY A 259 14.13 -0.23 -4.65
N SER A 260 12.84 -0.41 -4.94
CA SER A 260 11.76 -0.02 -4.02
C SER A 260 11.56 -0.98 -2.85
N GLY A 261 12.11 -2.19 -2.96
CA GLY A 261 11.65 -3.35 -2.20
C GLY A 261 10.30 -3.88 -2.70
N VAL A 262 9.80 -4.94 -2.06
CA VAL A 262 8.53 -5.57 -2.43
C VAL A 262 7.36 -4.78 -1.85
N ARG A 263 6.48 -4.31 -2.72
CA ARG A 263 5.26 -3.60 -2.33
C ARG A 263 4.20 -4.58 -1.86
N ASP A 264 3.56 -4.23 -0.75
CA ASP A 264 2.44 -4.95 -0.15
C ASP A 264 2.65 -6.48 -0.15
N ILE A 265 1.69 -7.28 -0.57
CA ILE A 265 1.69 -8.74 -0.38
C ILE A 265 2.30 -9.46 -1.59
N PRO A 266 3.28 -10.38 -1.44
CA PRO A 266 3.76 -11.23 -2.54
C PRO A 266 2.69 -12.19 -3.06
N ALA A 267 2.58 -12.42 -4.37
CA ALA A 267 1.75 -13.50 -4.91
C ALA A 267 2.55 -14.81 -4.86
N TYR A 268 2.37 -15.57 -3.78
CA TYR A 268 3.04 -16.84 -3.54
C TYR A 268 2.07 -17.89 -3.00
N TYR A 269 2.08 -19.08 -3.62
CA TYR A 269 1.12 -20.16 -3.36
C TYR A 269 1.83 -21.46 -2.94
N GLY A 270 2.97 -21.34 -2.23
CA GLY A 270 3.58 -22.44 -1.48
C GLY A 270 4.70 -23.20 -2.18
N ASP A 271 4.70 -23.27 -3.51
CA ASP A 271 5.82 -23.78 -4.31
C ASP A 271 5.79 -23.11 -5.69
N GLY A 272 6.84 -23.29 -6.50
CA GLY A 272 6.86 -22.85 -7.90
C GLY A 272 7.37 -21.42 -8.02
N THR A 273 6.60 -20.54 -8.68
CA THR A 273 7.01 -19.15 -8.92
C THR A 273 6.27 -18.19 -7.98
N MET A 274 6.98 -17.19 -7.47
CA MET A 274 6.42 -16.04 -6.78
C MET A 274 6.48 -14.81 -7.68
N TYR A 275 5.44 -13.98 -7.63
CA TYR A 275 5.43 -12.68 -8.28
C TYR A 275 5.31 -11.57 -7.25
N VAL A 276 6.08 -10.50 -7.45
CA VAL A 276 6.11 -9.34 -6.55
C VAL A 276 6.01 -8.05 -7.35
N ALA A 277 5.38 -7.03 -6.77
CA ALA A 277 5.44 -5.67 -7.29
C ALA A 277 6.70 -4.98 -6.74
N ALA A 278 7.61 -4.57 -7.62
CA ALA A 278 8.86 -3.93 -7.24
C ALA A 278 9.43 -3.08 -8.37
N ALA A 279 10.12 -2.01 -8.02
CA ALA A 279 11.07 -1.33 -8.90
C ALA A 279 12.46 -1.93 -8.68
N PRO A 280 13.18 -2.31 -9.75
CA PRO A 280 14.52 -2.88 -9.65
C PRO A 280 15.58 -1.83 -9.30
N ASP A 281 15.34 -0.54 -9.59
CA ASP A 281 16.28 0.54 -9.32
C ASP A 281 15.57 1.88 -9.09
N ARG A 282 16.36 2.93 -8.85
CA ARG A 282 15.88 4.30 -8.64
C ARG A 282 15.37 5.01 -9.90
N ARG A 283 15.71 4.53 -11.11
CA ARG A 283 15.29 5.16 -12.38
C ARG A 283 13.81 4.96 -12.68
N HIS A 284 13.20 3.96 -12.06
CA HIS A 284 11.76 3.73 -12.10
C HIS A 284 11.03 4.82 -11.31
N ALA A 285 11.07 6.07 -11.77
CA ALA A 285 10.65 7.24 -11.01
C ALA A 285 9.60 8.10 -11.75
N LEU A 286 9.14 7.67 -12.92
CA LEU A 286 8.07 8.35 -13.66
C LEU A 286 6.71 8.08 -13.00
N THR A 287 6.44 8.77 -11.90
CA THR A 287 5.20 8.69 -11.12
C THR A 287 4.77 10.07 -10.61
N GLU A 288 3.47 10.34 -10.58
CA GLU A 288 2.93 11.66 -10.20
C GLU A 288 2.71 11.80 -8.70
N TYR A 289 2.42 10.70 -8.01
CA TYR A 289 1.94 10.72 -6.63
C TYR A 289 2.97 11.39 -5.69
N PRO A 290 2.57 12.38 -4.85
CA PRO A 290 3.52 13.21 -4.11
C PRO A 290 4.39 12.46 -3.10
N ASN A 291 3.88 11.39 -2.50
CA ASN A 291 4.61 10.58 -1.52
C ASN A 291 5.16 9.27 -2.08
N ASP A 292 5.15 9.09 -3.41
CA ASP A 292 5.74 7.93 -4.05
C ASP A 292 6.95 8.31 -4.92
N LEU A 293 8.02 7.53 -4.76
CA LEU A 293 9.28 7.72 -5.48
C LEU A 293 9.52 6.68 -6.58
N TYR A 294 8.71 5.61 -6.60
CA TYR A 294 8.94 4.47 -7.49
C TYR A 294 7.69 4.14 -8.32
N SER A 295 7.84 4.05 -9.64
CA SER A 295 6.86 3.40 -10.49
C SER A 295 7.22 1.92 -10.62
N ALA A 296 6.70 1.10 -9.72
CA ALA A 296 7.04 -0.33 -9.66
C ALA A 296 6.49 -1.11 -10.87
N GLY A 297 7.28 -2.06 -11.36
CA GLY A 297 6.85 -3.11 -12.27
C GLY A 297 6.61 -4.41 -11.50
N TYR A 298 6.95 -5.53 -12.13
CA TYR A 298 6.85 -6.86 -11.54
C TYR A 298 8.18 -7.59 -11.59
N GLN A 299 8.44 -8.43 -10.60
CA GLN A 299 9.52 -9.42 -10.66
C GLN A 299 8.95 -10.82 -10.45
N ALA A 300 9.46 -11.78 -11.20
CA ALA A 300 9.19 -13.21 -11.02
C ALA A 300 10.40 -13.87 -10.35
N TRP A 301 10.13 -14.72 -9.36
CA TRP A 301 11.15 -15.42 -8.58
C TRP A 301 10.84 -16.91 -8.53
N ASP A 302 11.82 -17.74 -8.84
CA ASP A 302 11.75 -19.18 -8.61
C ASP A 302 11.87 -19.46 -7.12
N MET A 303 10.83 -20.10 -6.59
CA MET A 303 10.67 -20.53 -5.21
C MET A 303 10.63 -22.06 -5.11
N SER A 304 11.09 -22.79 -6.13
CA SER A 304 11.25 -24.26 -6.08
C SER A 304 12.19 -24.69 -4.95
N ASP A 305 13.14 -23.83 -4.56
CA ASP A 305 13.83 -23.88 -3.29
C ASP A 305 13.63 -22.55 -2.53
N PRO A 306 12.71 -22.48 -1.55
CA PRO A 306 12.48 -21.26 -0.78
C PRO A 306 13.68 -20.78 0.05
N ALA A 307 14.68 -21.64 0.29
CA ALA A 307 15.93 -21.25 0.95
C ALA A 307 16.93 -20.61 -0.03
N ASN A 308 16.69 -20.75 -1.34
CA ASN A 308 17.47 -20.10 -2.38
C ASN A 308 16.58 -19.53 -3.51
N PRO A 309 15.82 -18.45 -3.24
CA PRO A 309 15.05 -17.78 -4.28
C PRO A 309 15.93 -17.25 -5.40
N ILE A 310 15.54 -17.49 -6.65
CA ILE A 310 16.29 -17.07 -7.85
C ILE A 310 15.41 -16.12 -8.67
N LEU A 311 15.92 -14.93 -8.98
CA LEU A 311 15.23 -13.99 -9.88
C LEU A 311 15.13 -14.62 -11.27
N LEU A 312 13.92 -14.67 -11.82
CA LEU A 312 13.65 -15.19 -13.16
C LEU A 312 13.55 -14.08 -14.19
N ASP A 313 12.78 -13.04 -13.90
CA ASP A 313 12.52 -11.94 -14.82
C ASP A 313 12.07 -10.67 -14.08
N THR A 314 12.24 -9.52 -14.74
CA THR A 314 11.70 -8.22 -14.31
C THR A 314 10.93 -7.59 -15.46
N LEU A 315 9.63 -7.37 -15.25
CA LEU A 315 8.74 -6.75 -16.20
C LEU A 315 8.46 -5.30 -15.82
N SER A 316 8.86 -4.38 -16.68
CA SER A 316 8.45 -2.97 -16.65
C SER A 316 7.59 -2.66 -17.86
N VAL A 317 6.66 -1.73 -17.72
CA VAL A 317 5.83 -1.20 -18.82
C VAL A 317 6.32 0.18 -19.24
N ASP A 318 5.98 0.60 -20.46
CA ASP A 318 6.29 1.93 -20.95
C ASP A 318 5.73 3.01 -20.00
N GLY A 319 6.49 4.08 -19.77
CA GLY A 319 6.07 5.19 -18.90
C GLY A 319 6.64 5.16 -17.47
N GLN A 320 7.52 4.23 -17.14
CA GLN A 320 8.07 4.06 -15.78
C GLN A 320 9.49 4.59 -15.55
N ILE A 321 10.35 4.56 -16.58
CA ILE A 321 11.81 4.66 -16.43
C ILE A 321 12.32 6.02 -16.93
N VAL A 322 12.93 6.80 -16.03
CA VAL A 322 13.68 8.02 -16.33
C VAL A 322 14.94 7.71 -17.13
N GLY A 323 15.26 8.54 -18.12
CA GLY A 323 16.41 8.39 -19.00
C GLY A 323 16.23 7.39 -20.13
N ASN A 324 15.06 6.75 -20.25
CA ASN A 324 14.69 5.91 -21.38
C ASN A 324 13.69 6.66 -22.28
N LEU A 325 14.10 6.97 -23.52
CA LEU A 325 13.33 7.77 -24.47
C LEU A 325 11.92 7.22 -24.73
N GLN A 326 11.75 5.90 -24.80
CA GLN A 326 10.43 5.31 -25.04
C GLN A 326 9.53 5.49 -23.81
N HIS A 327 10.06 5.24 -22.62
CA HIS A 327 9.28 5.41 -21.39
C HIS A 327 8.94 6.88 -21.14
N GLU A 328 9.89 7.80 -21.33
CA GLU A 328 9.64 9.23 -21.16
C GLU A 328 8.59 9.74 -22.15
N LYS A 329 8.65 9.31 -23.42
CA LYS A 329 7.64 9.65 -24.43
C LYS A 329 6.25 9.16 -24.04
N THR A 330 6.13 7.90 -23.61
CA THR A 330 4.84 7.34 -23.17
C THR A 330 4.33 8.06 -21.92
N TYR A 331 5.21 8.37 -20.98
CA TYR A 331 4.87 9.14 -19.78
C TYR A 331 4.35 10.54 -20.13
N ILE A 332 5.04 11.31 -21.00
CA ILE A 332 4.61 12.65 -21.43
C ILE A 332 3.21 12.61 -22.08
N ASN A 333 2.95 11.58 -22.89
CA ASN A 333 1.68 11.40 -23.59
C ASN A 333 0.54 10.89 -22.68
N ASN A 334 0.86 10.40 -21.49
CA ASN A 334 -0.17 9.97 -20.54
C ASN A 334 -0.95 11.21 -20.04
N PRO A 335 -2.30 11.20 -20.07
CA PRO A 335 -3.11 12.34 -19.65
C PRO A 335 -2.87 12.77 -18.19
N ARG A 336 -2.36 11.87 -17.34
CA ARG A 336 -2.03 12.12 -15.94
C ARG A 336 -0.70 12.85 -15.75
N SER A 337 0.17 12.84 -16.76
CA SER A 337 1.49 13.46 -16.70
C SER A 337 1.39 14.94 -16.31
N GLY A 338 2.07 15.31 -15.22
CA GLY A 338 2.10 16.63 -14.62
C GLY A 338 1.00 16.91 -13.60
N ASN A 339 0.04 16.01 -13.36
CA ASN A 339 -1.07 16.28 -12.45
C ASN A 339 -0.67 16.23 -10.97
N ARG A 340 0.47 15.61 -10.64
CA ARG A 340 0.99 15.43 -9.27
C ARG A 340 0.00 14.79 -8.30
N THR A 341 -0.92 13.95 -8.79
CA THR A 341 -1.96 13.31 -7.98
C THR A 341 -2.23 11.85 -8.34
N SER A 342 -1.79 11.37 -9.50
CA SER A 342 -2.03 9.99 -9.91
C SER A 342 -0.96 9.02 -9.41
N TRP A 343 -1.40 7.84 -8.98
CA TRP A 343 -0.50 6.72 -8.75
C TRP A 343 -0.09 6.09 -10.07
N MET A 344 1.20 5.84 -10.31
CA MET A 344 1.71 5.26 -11.55
C MET A 344 2.57 4.02 -11.27
N GLY A 345 2.19 2.86 -11.80
CA GLY A 345 2.88 1.58 -11.57
C GLY A 345 2.17 0.67 -10.57
N ALA A 346 2.72 -0.53 -10.40
CA ALA A 346 2.14 -1.56 -9.55
C ALA A 346 2.13 -1.14 -8.07
N ARG A 347 1.05 -1.49 -7.37
CA ARG A 347 1.02 -1.55 -5.91
C ARG A 347 0.98 -3.00 -5.43
N MET A 348 0.14 -3.81 -6.08
CA MET A 348 -0.05 -5.24 -5.84
C MET A 348 0.73 -6.07 -6.88
N PRO A 349 1.12 -7.32 -6.57
CA PRO A 349 1.73 -8.25 -7.53
C PRO A 349 0.75 -8.61 -8.66
N LEU A 350 1.18 -9.46 -9.59
CA LEU A 350 0.28 -10.04 -10.58
C LEU A 350 -0.87 -10.79 -9.89
N PHE A 351 -2.10 -10.51 -10.31
CA PHE A 351 -3.28 -11.24 -9.89
C PHE A 351 -3.38 -12.52 -10.71
N LEU A 352 -3.40 -13.66 -10.01
CA LEU A 352 -3.47 -14.98 -10.63
C LEU A 352 -4.79 -15.66 -10.23
N ALA A 353 -5.48 -16.27 -11.19
CA ALA A 353 -6.69 -17.04 -10.91
C ALA A 353 -6.36 -18.29 -10.06
N LYS A 354 -5.17 -18.87 -10.28
CA LYS A 354 -4.66 -20.06 -9.58
C LYS A 354 -3.13 -20.08 -9.60
N LYS A 355 -2.55 -20.97 -8.77
CA LYS A 355 -1.10 -21.16 -8.63
C LYS A 355 -0.37 -21.37 -9.96
N ASP A 356 -0.92 -22.22 -10.83
CA ASP A 356 -0.31 -22.60 -12.11
C ASP A 356 -0.91 -21.84 -13.30
N SER A 357 -1.43 -20.64 -13.06
CA SER A 357 -1.92 -19.77 -14.12
C SER A 357 -0.81 -19.45 -15.12
N GLN A 358 -1.11 -19.57 -16.42
CA GLN A 358 -0.25 -19.11 -17.51
C GLN A 358 -0.45 -17.64 -17.85
N ILE A 359 -1.50 -17.02 -17.30
CA ILE A 359 -1.84 -15.61 -17.49
C ILE A 359 -1.92 -14.94 -16.12
N GLY A 360 -1.20 -13.83 -15.98
CA GLY A 360 -1.31 -12.91 -14.86
C GLY A 360 -1.97 -11.60 -15.28
N TYR A 361 -2.66 -10.96 -14.35
CA TYR A 361 -3.33 -9.68 -14.58
C TYR A 361 -2.66 -8.60 -13.74
N ALA A 362 -2.38 -7.45 -14.36
CA ALA A 362 -1.58 -6.39 -13.79
C ALA A 362 -2.38 -5.09 -13.68
N ALA A 363 -2.55 -4.61 -12.45
CA ALA A 363 -3.10 -3.28 -12.16
C ALA A 363 -1.93 -2.31 -11.91
N MET A 364 -1.74 -1.36 -12.83
CA MET A 364 -0.59 -0.45 -12.85
C MET A 364 -0.95 1.01 -12.55
N GLY A 365 -2.01 1.23 -11.75
CA GLY A 365 -2.54 2.57 -11.48
C GLY A 365 -2.88 3.30 -12.78
N GLY A 366 -2.41 4.53 -12.91
CA GLY A 366 -2.60 5.38 -14.07
C GLY A 366 -1.90 4.93 -15.36
N LEU A 367 -1.11 3.84 -15.32
CA LEU A 367 -0.56 3.19 -16.51
C LEU A 367 -1.51 2.15 -17.11
N GLY A 368 -2.63 1.85 -16.44
CA GLY A 368 -3.69 1.00 -16.96
C GLY A 368 -3.67 -0.45 -16.47
N PHE A 369 -4.35 -1.30 -17.23
CA PHE A 369 -4.50 -2.72 -17.02
C PHE A 369 -3.72 -3.49 -18.07
N TYR A 370 -2.93 -4.48 -17.63
CA TYR A 370 -2.16 -5.33 -18.52
C TYR A 370 -2.53 -6.80 -18.30
N VAL A 371 -2.55 -7.55 -19.40
CA VAL A 371 -2.59 -9.01 -19.39
C VAL A 371 -1.19 -9.49 -19.72
N VAL A 372 -0.64 -10.36 -18.90
CA VAL A 372 0.74 -10.83 -18.98
C VAL A 372 0.73 -12.36 -19.15
N ASP A 373 1.32 -12.85 -20.23
CA ASP A 373 1.69 -14.25 -20.38
C ASP A 373 2.89 -14.56 -19.48
N ILE A 374 2.65 -15.49 -18.57
CA ILE A 374 3.59 -16.01 -17.57
C ILE A 374 3.77 -17.53 -17.72
N SER A 375 3.42 -18.10 -18.88
CA SER A 375 3.66 -19.51 -19.19
C SER A 375 5.14 -19.89 -19.11
N ASP A 376 6.03 -18.94 -19.39
CA ASP A 376 7.45 -18.98 -19.06
C ASP A 376 7.82 -17.79 -18.17
N PRO A 377 7.90 -17.96 -16.84
CA PRO A 377 8.18 -16.86 -15.91
C PRO A 377 9.58 -16.25 -16.04
N LYS A 378 10.48 -16.86 -16.83
CA LYS A 378 11.78 -16.27 -17.18
C LYS A 378 11.67 -15.22 -18.29
N HIS A 379 10.55 -15.22 -18.99
CA HIS A 379 10.29 -14.39 -20.16
C HIS A 379 8.82 -13.95 -20.15
N MET A 380 8.43 -13.16 -19.13
CA MET A 380 7.08 -12.61 -19.01
C MET A 380 6.78 -11.70 -20.21
N LYS A 381 5.58 -11.81 -20.79
CA LYS A 381 5.21 -11.05 -22.00
C LYS A 381 3.87 -10.36 -21.83
N ILE A 382 3.83 -9.07 -22.15
CA ILE A 382 2.57 -8.34 -22.26
C ILE A 382 1.83 -8.84 -23.50
N VAL A 383 0.60 -9.34 -23.32
CA VAL A 383 -0.26 -9.80 -24.42
C VAL A 383 -1.37 -8.82 -24.75
N SER A 384 -1.80 -8.01 -23.79
CA SER A 384 -2.83 -6.99 -23.97
C SER A 384 -2.69 -5.86 -22.96
N HIS A 385 -3.23 -4.70 -23.31
CA HIS A 385 -3.22 -3.48 -22.51
C HIS A 385 -4.54 -2.72 -22.68
N LEU A 386 -5.04 -2.13 -21.60
CA LEU A 386 -6.18 -1.22 -21.58
C LEU A 386 -5.86 0.00 -20.72
N ASP A 387 -5.93 1.18 -21.32
CA ASP A 387 -5.85 2.43 -20.58
C ASP A 387 -7.11 2.65 -19.73
N PHE A 388 -6.93 3.06 -18.47
CA PHE A 388 -8.04 3.53 -17.68
C PHE A 388 -8.35 5.00 -17.97
N PRO A 389 -9.64 5.39 -18.01
CA PRO A 389 -9.99 6.80 -18.03
C PRO A 389 -9.37 7.51 -16.80
N PRO A 390 -8.84 8.73 -16.95
CA PRO A 390 -8.33 9.50 -15.81
C PRO A 390 -9.38 9.63 -14.71
N SER A 391 -8.98 9.33 -13.47
CA SER A 391 -9.83 9.49 -12.29
C SER A 391 -9.50 10.75 -11.50
N VAL A 392 -10.40 11.12 -10.60
CA VAL A 392 -10.29 12.21 -9.65
C VAL A 392 -9.28 11.82 -8.56
N ALA A 393 -7.99 12.09 -8.79
CA ALA A 393 -6.89 12.04 -7.81
C ALA A 393 -6.86 10.81 -6.89
N ARG A 394 -6.12 9.74 -7.28
CA ARG A 394 -5.59 8.63 -6.45
C ARG A 394 -5.11 7.49 -7.37
N THR A 395 -5.37 6.23 -7.01
CA THR A 395 -4.99 5.00 -7.70
C THR A 395 -6.15 4.52 -8.57
N GLU A 396 -6.01 4.60 -9.89
CA GLU A 396 -7.06 4.19 -10.84
C GLU A 396 -7.15 2.68 -11.05
N GLY A 397 -6.11 1.93 -10.69
CA GLY A 397 -6.11 0.48 -10.75
C GLY A 397 -5.24 -0.08 -9.64
N ASP A 398 -5.88 -0.60 -8.60
CA ASP A 398 -5.21 -1.09 -7.39
C ASP A 398 -5.42 -2.59 -7.18
N PHE A 399 -6.58 -3.11 -7.59
CA PHE A 399 -6.98 -4.49 -7.38
C PHE A 399 -7.78 -5.04 -8.56
N ILE A 400 -7.56 -6.32 -8.86
CA ILE A 400 -8.30 -7.06 -9.88
C ILE A 400 -8.85 -8.34 -9.24
N ASP A 401 -10.17 -8.49 -9.27
CA ASP A 401 -10.80 -9.77 -8.99
C ASP A 401 -10.72 -10.65 -10.23
N VAL A 402 -10.02 -11.78 -10.05
CA VAL A 402 -9.76 -12.80 -11.08
C VAL A 402 -10.52 -14.09 -10.82
N SER A 403 -11.42 -14.13 -9.84
CA SER A 403 -12.15 -15.34 -9.44
C SER A 403 -13.08 -15.88 -10.52
N GLN A 404 -13.54 -15.02 -11.44
CA GLN A 404 -14.50 -15.37 -12.49
C GLN A 404 -13.86 -15.54 -13.87
N VAL A 405 -12.53 -15.41 -13.97
CA VAL A 405 -11.88 -15.32 -15.28
C VAL A 405 -11.80 -16.66 -15.99
N ASP A 406 -11.53 -17.74 -15.25
CA ASP A 406 -11.44 -19.09 -15.81
C ASP A 406 -12.83 -19.62 -16.25
N GLU A 407 -13.90 -19.24 -15.55
CA GLU A 407 -15.27 -19.72 -15.82
C GLU A 407 -16.02 -18.88 -16.86
N HIS A 408 -15.80 -17.56 -16.84
CA HIS A 408 -16.62 -16.62 -17.62
C HIS A 408 -15.80 -15.65 -18.48
N GLY A 409 -14.47 -15.67 -18.38
CA GLY A 409 -13.61 -14.66 -19.01
C GLY A 409 -13.77 -13.26 -18.39
N LEU A 410 -14.40 -13.17 -17.21
CA LEU A 410 -14.73 -11.90 -16.56
C LEU A 410 -13.69 -11.55 -15.50
N PHE A 411 -13.22 -10.31 -15.54
CA PHE A 411 -12.39 -9.68 -14.51
C PHE A 411 -13.10 -8.43 -14.01
N ILE A 412 -13.03 -8.18 -12.70
CA ILE A 412 -13.57 -6.96 -12.09
C ILE A 412 -12.38 -6.13 -11.58
N ILE A 413 -12.25 -4.92 -12.10
CA ILE A 413 -11.19 -4.01 -11.70
C ILE A 413 -11.78 -3.02 -10.69
N VAL A 414 -11.18 -2.96 -9.51
CA VAL A 414 -11.55 -1.96 -8.52
C VAL A 414 -10.70 -0.72 -8.79
N ALA A 415 -11.33 0.25 -9.44
CA ALA A 415 -10.86 1.62 -9.51
C ALA A 415 -11.47 2.40 -8.35
N ILE A 416 -10.64 2.99 -7.48
CA ILE A 416 -11.14 3.91 -6.45
C ILE A 416 -11.28 5.28 -7.12
N HIS A 417 -12.51 5.63 -7.49
CA HIS A 417 -12.87 6.91 -8.10
C HIS A 417 -13.14 8.01 -7.06
#